data_AF-A0A381WCB8-F1
#
_entry.id   AF-A0A381WCB8-F1
#
_cell.length_a   1.000
_cell.length_b   1.000
_cell.length_c   1.000
_cell.angle_alpha   90.00
_cell.angle_beta   90.00
_cell.angle_gamma   90.00
#
_symmetry.space_group_name_H-M   'P 1'
#
loop_
_entity.id
_entity.type
_entity.pdbx_description
1 polymer ?
#
loop_
_entity_poly.entity_id
_entity_poly.type
_entity_poly.pdbx_seq_one_letter_code
_entity_poly.pdbx_strand_id
1 'polypeptide(L)'
;MFKDLVGDFLDYVKDAEVIMHNAPFDTSFINNELALLGLDDRLEELCEITDTLIFARKKHPGQRNSLDALCSRYDVDTTNREVHGALIDAKLLANVYLLMTGGQVGFFNQDQTTTSGSSDDNQNFDFKNRKIIQIDLNEAEVKNHQRYLEKLSKVSKKDLKW
;
A
#
# COMPACT_ATOMS: atom_id res chain seq x y z
N MET A 1 -31.79 8.27 13.79
CA MET A 1 -31.26 9.64 13.70
C MET A 1 -29.85 9.64 14.30
N PHE A 2 -28.95 10.58 13.99
CA PHE A 2 -27.55 10.55 14.47
C PHE A 2 -27.47 10.41 16.01
N LYS A 3 -28.34 11.13 16.73
CA LYS A 3 -28.52 11.02 18.20
C LYS A 3 -28.72 9.61 18.75
N ASP A 4 -29.28 8.70 17.96
CA ASP A 4 -29.59 7.34 18.41
C ASP A 4 -28.39 6.39 18.25
N LEU A 5 -27.40 6.79 17.45
CA LEU A 5 -26.20 6.00 17.12
C LEU A 5 -24.90 6.63 17.63
N VAL A 6 -24.95 7.86 18.14
CA VAL A 6 -23.76 8.62 18.55
C VAL A 6 -22.96 7.89 19.63
N GLY A 7 -23.63 7.25 20.61
CA GLY A 7 -22.95 6.50 21.67
C GLY A 7 -22.13 5.34 21.11
N ASP A 8 -22.78 4.46 20.33
CA ASP A 8 -22.13 3.32 19.68
C ASP A 8 -21.01 3.78 18.71
N PHE A 9 -21.21 4.90 18.02
CA PHE A 9 -20.19 5.47 17.13
C PHE A 9 -18.97 5.97 17.89
N LEU A 10 -19.16 6.75 18.96
CA LEU A 10 -18.07 7.28 19.78
C LEU A 10 -17.28 6.14 20.42
N ASP A 11 -17.97 5.12 20.94
CA ASP A 11 -17.32 3.93 21.50
C ASP A 11 -16.54 3.13 20.44
N TYR A 12 -17.01 3.11 19.18
CA TYR A 12 -16.35 2.43 18.08
C TYR A 12 -15.05 3.12 17.62
N VAL A 13 -15.02 4.45 17.62
CA VAL A 13 -13.84 5.23 17.15
C VAL A 13 -12.86 5.56 18.27
N LYS A 14 -13.27 5.45 19.54
CA LYS A 14 -12.44 5.76 20.68
C LYS A 14 -11.15 4.95 20.69
N ASP A 15 -10.03 5.62 20.94
CA ASP A 15 -8.68 5.05 20.99
C ASP A 15 -8.22 4.36 19.67
N ALA A 16 -8.96 4.55 18.56
CA ALA A 16 -8.60 4.04 17.25
C ALA A 16 -7.89 5.09 16.39
N GLU A 17 -7.18 4.64 15.35
CA GLU A 17 -6.73 5.49 14.25
C GLU A 17 -7.81 5.51 13.17
N VAL A 18 -8.36 6.69 12.91
CA VAL A 18 -9.39 6.90 11.90
C VAL A 18 -8.76 7.50 10.65
N ILE A 19 -8.76 6.69 9.59
CA ILE A 19 -8.19 7.05 8.29
C ILE A 19 -9.30 7.67 7.43
N MET A 20 -9.10 8.92 7.02
CA MET A 20 -10.07 9.68 6.23
C MET A 20 -9.44 10.24 4.95
N HIS A 21 -10.25 10.51 3.92
CA HIS A 21 -9.81 11.17 2.70
C HIS A 21 -10.37 12.58 2.66
N ASN A 22 -9.50 13.59 2.84
CA ASN A 22 -9.91 14.97 3.13
C ASN A 22 -10.57 15.09 4.52
N ALA A 23 -9.85 14.63 5.54
CA ALA A 23 -10.31 14.60 6.94
C ALA A 23 -11.04 15.86 7.44
N PRO A 24 -10.62 17.11 7.09
CA PRO A 24 -11.33 18.32 7.53
C PRO A 24 -12.81 18.37 7.14
N PHE A 25 -13.21 17.68 6.07
CA PHE A 25 -14.60 17.58 5.67
C PHE A 25 -15.39 16.74 6.68
N ASP A 26 -15.05 15.46 6.84
CA ASP A 26 -15.77 14.54 7.72
C ASP A 26 -15.72 14.97 9.19
N THR A 27 -14.58 15.46 9.68
CA THR A 27 -14.45 15.93 11.06
C THR A 27 -15.34 17.14 11.34
N SER A 28 -15.48 18.06 10.38
CA SER A 28 -16.35 19.23 10.54
C SER A 28 -17.82 18.84 10.65
N PHE A 29 -18.26 17.83 9.90
CA PHE A 29 -19.62 17.31 9.97
C PHE A 29 -19.89 16.61 11.30
N ILE A 30 -18.99 15.70 11.72
CA ILE A 30 -19.15 14.95 12.96
C ILE A 30 -19.13 15.89 14.16
N ASN A 31 -18.19 16.83 14.22
CA ASN A 31 -18.11 17.79 15.32
C ASN A 31 -19.33 18.72 15.37
N ASN A 32 -19.89 19.11 14.22
CA ASN A 32 -21.12 19.89 14.20
C ASN A 32 -22.31 19.09 14.73
N GLU A 33 -22.43 17.82 14.36
CA GLU A 33 -23.49 16.95 14.88
C GLU A 33 -23.34 16.69 16.40
N LEU A 34 -22.11 16.53 16.90
CA LEU A 34 -21.85 16.44 18.34
C LEU A 34 -22.25 17.74 19.06
N ALA A 35 -21.92 18.89 18.51
CA ALA A 35 -22.30 20.19 19.06
C ALA A 35 -23.83 20.39 19.08
N LEU A 36 -24.55 19.92 18.05
CA LEU A 36 -26.02 19.95 18.01
C LEU A 36 -26.66 19.06 19.10
N LEU A 37 -25.95 18.05 19.58
CA LEU A 37 -26.36 17.21 20.70
C LEU A 37 -25.94 17.75 22.07
N GLY A 38 -25.20 18.86 22.10
CA GLY A 38 -24.67 19.45 23.33
C GLY A 38 -23.51 18.65 23.94
N LEU A 39 -22.80 17.86 23.12
CA LEU A 39 -21.57 17.21 23.52
C LEU A 39 -20.39 18.14 23.23
N ASP A 40 -19.55 18.37 24.24
CA ASP A 40 -18.34 19.21 24.12
C ASP A 40 -17.15 18.45 23.54
N ASP A 41 -17.23 17.12 23.47
CA ASP A 41 -16.17 16.27 22.95
C ASP A 41 -15.93 16.54 21.46
N ARG A 42 -14.66 16.64 21.08
CA ARG A 42 -14.24 16.74 19.68
C ARG A 42 -13.72 15.39 19.19
N LEU A 43 -14.01 15.06 17.94
CA LEU A 43 -13.53 13.81 17.36
C LEU A 43 -12.00 13.69 17.40
N GLU A 44 -11.30 14.81 17.20
CA GLU A 44 -9.84 14.89 17.27
C GLU A 44 -9.25 14.64 18.67
N GLU A 45 -10.08 14.74 19.72
CA GLU A 45 -9.68 14.47 21.11
C GLU A 45 -9.92 13.00 21.50
N LEU A 46 -10.82 12.32 20.79
CA LEU A 46 -11.24 10.95 21.07
C LEU A 46 -10.46 9.89 20.27
N CYS A 47 -9.89 10.27 19.13
CA CYS A 47 -9.21 9.35 18.21
C CYS A 47 -8.07 10.03 17.44
N GLU A 48 -7.13 9.23 16.94
CA GLU A 48 -6.08 9.73 16.05
C GLU A 48 -6.65 9.83 14.63
N ILE A 49 -6.48 10.98 13.96
CA ILE A 49 -7.03 11.22 12.63
C ILE A 49 -5.91 11.34 11.59
N THR A 50 -5.94 10.42 10.62
CA THR A 50 -4.96 10.37 9.53
C THR A 50 -5.60 10.77 8.20
N ASP A 51 -5.15 11.90 7.65
CA ASP A 51 -5.61 12.39 6.34
C ASP A 51 -4.79 11.78 5.18
N THR A 52 -5.42 10.85 4.47
CA THR A 52 -4.84 10.19 3.30
C THR A 52 -4.61 11.14 2.12
N LEU A 53 -5.32 12.26 2.03
CA LEU A 53 -5.12 13.22 0.95
C LEU A 53 -3.76 13.92 1.05
N ILE A 54 -3.33 14.25 2.27
CA ILE A 54 -2.00 14.81 2.55
C ILE A 54 -0.94 13.78 2.18
N PHE A 55 -1.15 12.52 2.57
CA PHE A 55 -0.25 11.42 2.21
C PHE A 55 -0.16 11.22 0.70
N ALA A 56 -1.29 11.23 0.00
CA ALA A 56 -1.36 11.10 -1.46
C ALA A 56 -0.64 12.25 -2.17
N ARG A 57 -0.82 13.50 -1.72
CA ARG A 57 -0.12 14.68 -2.27
C ARG A 57 1.39 14.60 -2.10
N LYS A 58 1.88 14.06 -0.97
CA LYS A 58 3.31 13.83 -0.75
C LYS A 58 3.86 12.73 -1.67
N LYS A 59 3.13 11.62 -1.83
CA LYS A 59 3.56 10.49 -2.68
C LYS A 59 3.49 10.81 -4.18
N HIS A 60 2.47 11.57 -4.59
CA HIS A 60 2.17 11.89 -5.98
C HIS A 60 2.01 13.41 -6.18
N PRO A 61 3.12 14.17 -6.13
CA PRO A 61 3.09 15.62 -6.24
C PRO A 61 2.65 16.06 -7.65
N GLY A 62 1.84 17.11 -7.72
CA GLY A 62 1.38 17.70 -8.99
C GLY A 62 0.33 16.89 -9.76
N GLN A 63 -0.17 15.79 -9.19
CA GLN A 63 -1.15 14.92 -9.83
C GLN A 63 -2.51 14.98 -9.14
N ARG A 64 -3.54 14.44 -9.80
CA ARG A 64 -4.88 14.28 -9.23
C ARG A 64 -4.83 13.24 -8.11
N ASN A 65 -5.13 13.67 -6.90
CA ASN A 65 -5.10 12.84 -5.68
C ASN A 65 -6.50 12.62 -5.09
N SER A 66 -7.55 12.67 -5.92
CA SER A 66 -8.89 12.25 -5.52
C SER A 66 -8.95 10.74 -5.34
N LEU A 67 -9.87 10.24 -4.50
CA LEU A 67 -10.08 8.80 -4.28
C LEU A 67 -10.20 8.04 -5.61
N ASP A 68 -10.98 8.55 -6.57
CA ASP A 68 -11.12 7.96 -7.91
C ASP A 68 -9.79 7.83 -8.66
N ALA A 69 -8.98 8.89 -8.62
CA ALA A 69 -7.68 8.92 -9.30
C ALA A 69 -6.67 7.98 -8.64
N LEU A 70 -6.79 7.75 -7.34
CA LEU A 70 -5.99 6.78 -6.62
C LEU A 70 -6.48 5.35 -6.90
N CYS A 71 -7.79 5.10 -6.97
CA CYS A 71 -8.34 3.81 -7.35
C CYS A 71 -7.88 3.39 -8.75
N SER A 72 -7.97 4.30 -9.74
CA SER A 72 -7.46 4.04 -11.10
C SER A 72 -5.94 3.83 -11.14
N ARG A 73 -5.17 4.45 -10.24
CA ARG A 73 -3.71 4.34 -10.23
C ARG A 73 -3.21 3.01 -9.68
N TYR A 74 -3.91 2.48 -8.68
CA TYR A 74 -3.52 1.25 -8.00
C TYR A 74 -4.32 0.04 -8.49
N ASP A 75 -4.95 0.14 -9.67
CA ASP A 75 -5.80 -0.90 -10.28
C ASP A 75 -6.84 -1.49 -9.31
N VAL A 76 -7.43 -0.63 -8.48
CA VAL A 76 -8.50 -1.03 -7.54
C VAL A 76 -9.82 -1.08 -8.30
N ASP A 77 -10.48 -2.24 -8.25
CA ASP A 77 -11.75 -2.45 -8.92
C ASP A 77 -12.85 -1.53 -8.34
N THR A 78 -13.45 -0.72 -9.21
CA THR A 78 -14.53 0.23 -8.90
C THR A 78 -15.86 -0.16 -9.55
N THR A 79 -15.96 -1.34 -10.17
CA THR A 79 -17.16 -1.80 -10.89
C THR A 79 -18.41 -1.90 -10.00
N ASN A 80 -18.25 -2.17 -8.70
CA ASN A 80 -19.36 -2.21 -7.74
C ASN A 80 -19.79 -0.81 -7.21
N ARG A 81 -19.33 0.30 -7.81
CA ARG A 81 -19.58 1.67 -7.31
C ARG A 81 -20.91 2.30 -7.78
N GLU A 82 -21.83 1.51 -8.33
CA GLU A 82 -23.10 2.00 -8.90
C GLU A 82 -23.97 2.80 -7.91
N VAL A 83 -23.82 2.57 -6.59
CA VAL A 83 -24.41 3.40 -5.54
C VAL A 83 -23.27 3.99 -4.72
N HIS A 84 -23.12 5.31 -4.72
CA HIS A 84 -22.14 6.02 -3.90
C HIS A 84 -22.48 5.85 -2.42
N GLY A 85 -22.06 4.72 -1.85
CA GLY A 85 -22.25 4.41 -0.44
C GLY A 85 -20.96 4.71 0.32
N ALA A 86 -21.08 5.43 1.44
CA ALA A 86 -19.95 5.71 2.34
C ALA A 86 -19.19 4.42 2.73
N LEU A 87 -19.89 3.28 2.82
CA LEU A 87 -19.26 1.98 3.08
C LEU A 87 -18.36 1.49 1.93
N ILE A 88 -18.77 1.71 0.68
CA ILE A 88 -17.96 1.32 -0.49
C ILE A 88 -16.75 2.24 -0.59
N ASP A 89 -16.94 3.55 -0.40
CA ASP A 89 -15.83 4.50 -0.42
C ASP A 89 -14.84 4.25 0.74
N ALA A 90 -15.31 3.85 1.93
CA ALA A 90 -14.45 3.43 3.04
C ALA A 90 -13.62 2.18 2.70
N LYS A 91 -14.23 1.19 2.04
CA LYS A 91 -13.50 -0.01 1.57
C LYS A 91 -12.46 0.31 0.50
N LEU A 92 -12.81 1.16 -0.46
CA LEU A 92 -11.87 1.62 -1.49
C LEU A 92 -10.71 2.40 -0.86
N LEU A 93 -11.02 3.29 0.07
CA LEU A 93 -10.02 4.06 0.80
C LEU A 93 -9.06 3.14 1.57
N ALA A 94 -9.57 2.12 2.25
CA ALA A 94 -8.74 1.15 2.96
C ALA A 94 -7.78 0.41 2.01
N ASN A 95 -8.28 -0.08 0.87
CA ASN A 95 -7.44 -0.74 -0.14
C ASN A 95 -6.37 0.20 -0.70
N VAL A 96 -6.76 1.41 -1.06
CA VAL A 96 -5.85 2.44 -1.58
C VAL A 96 -4.80 2.81 -0.53
N TYR A 97 -5.20 3.01 0.73
CA TYR A 97 -4.29 3.32 1.83
C TYR A 97 -3.28 2.20 2.04
N LEU A 98 -3.72 0.94 2.07
CA LEU A 98 -2.83 -0.22 2.19
C LEU A 98 -1.84 -0.32 1.01
N LEU A 99 -2.26 -0.05 -0.22
CA LEU A 99 -1.35 -0.01 -1.38
C LEU A 99 -0.40 1.20 -1.33
N MET A 100 -0.85 2.28 -0.69
CA MET A 100 -0.06 3.49 -0.51
C MET A 100 1.03 3.33 0.57
N THR A 101 0.74 2.66 1.68
CA THR A 101 1.63 2.51 2.85
C THR A 101 2.33 1.16 2.91
N GLY A 102 1.71 0.10 2.38
CA GLY A 102 2.19 -1.29 2.42
C GLY A 102 3.33 -1.62 1.46
N GLY A 103 4.20 -0.63 1.17
CA GLY A 103 5.38 -0.69 0.29
C GLY A 103 5.74 -2.05 -0.30
N GLN A 104 5.60 -2.15 -1.62
CA GLN A 104 6.40 -3.04 -2.49
C GLN A 104 6.85 -4.38 -1.87
N VAL A 105 5.99 -5.41 -1.97
CA VAL A 105 6.44 -6.80 -2.18
C VAL A 105 6.96 -7.04 -3.62
N GLY A 106 7.07 -5.97 -4.42
CA GLY A 106 7.56 -6.00 -5.79
C GLY A 106 9.07 -5.82 -5.87
N PHE A 107 9.83 -6.91 -5.78
CA PHE A 107 11.20 -7.01 -6.30
C PHE A 107 11.29 -6.74 -7.84
N PHE A 108 10.17 -6.37 -8.46
CA PHE A 108 10.00 -6.05 -9.87
C PHE A 108 9.33 -4.69 -10.02
N ASN A 109 10.11 -3.61 -9.92
CA ASN A 109 9.86 -2.40 -10.69
C ASN A 109 11.22 -1.85 -11.08
N GLN A 110 11.82 -2.56 -12.03
CA GLN A 110 12.86 -2.01 -12.89
C GLN A 110 12.16 -1.12 -13.92
N ASP A 111 11.50 -0.07 -13.47
CA ASP A 111 11.10 1.02 -14.36
C ASP A 111 12.39 1.77 -14.69
N GLN A 112 12.99 1.40 -15.82
CA GLN A 112 13.92 2.25 -16.52
C GLN A 112 13.17 3.50 -16.97
N THR A 113 13.00 4.45 -16.06
CA THR A 113 12.80 5.84 -16.46
C THR A 113 14.15 6.32 -16.96
N THR A 114 14.31 6.29 -18.28
CA THR A 114 15.36 7.01 -18.99
C THR A 114 15.15 8.51 -18.80
N THR A 115 15.52 9.03 -17.64
CA THR A 115 15.75 10.45 -17.43
C THR A 115 17.22 10.72 -17.72
N SER A 116 17.46 11.25 -18.91
CA SER A 116 18.71 11.89 -19.29
C SER A 116 19.01 13.03 -18.31
N GLY A 117 19.85 12.73 -17.32
CA GLY A 117 20.29 13.66 -16.30
C GLY A 117 21.53 13.10 -15.64
N SER A 118 22.69 13.37 -16.24
CA SER A 118 24.01 13.00 -15.77
C SER A 118 24.18 13.34 -14.28
N SER A 119 24.11 12.31 -13.45
CA SER A 119 24.68 12.28 -12.10
C SER A 119 25.54 11.04 -12.08
N ASP A 120 26.84 11.25 -12.27
CA ASP A 120 27.89 10.25 -12.17
C ASP A 120 27.98 9.80 -10.69
N ASP A 121 27.04 8.97 -10.26
CA ASP A 121 27.17 8.18 -9.04
C ASP A 121 27.75 6.82 -9.44
N ASN A 122 28.96 6.86 -10.04
CA ASN A 122 29.86 5.73 -10.03
C ASN A 122 30.26 5.50 -8.57
N GLN A 123 29.44 4.77 -7.84
CA GLN A 123 29.87 4.16 -6.59
C GLN A 123 31.00 3.20 -6.94
N ASN A 124 32.23 3.71 -6.84
CA ASN A 124 33.45 2.95 -7.00
C ASN A 124 33.54 1.99 -5.80
N PHE A 125 32.84 0.87 -5.89
CA PHE A 125 32.84 -0.15 -4.87
C PHE A 125 34.26 -0.75 -4.78
N ASP A 126 34.96 -0.49 -3.67
CA ASP A 126 36.24 -1.13 -3.40
C ASP A 126 35.99 -2.58 -2.96
N PHE A 127 36.25 -3.52 -3.87
CA PHE A 127 36.08 -4.95 -3.66
C PHE A 127 37.31 -5.64 -3.05
N LYS A 128 38.43 -4.94 -2.84
CA LYS A 128 39.71 -5.56 -2.45
C LYS A 128 39.67 -6.33 -1.12
N ASN A 129 38.85 -5.88 -0.17
CA ASN A 129 38.86 -6.41 1.20
C ASN A 129 37.64 -7.27 1.57
N ARG A 130 36.84 -7.71 0.60
CA ARG A 130 35.68 -8.57 0.90
C ARG A 130 36.10 -10.03 1.05
N LYS A 131 35.68 -10.64 2.15
CA LYS A 131 35.77 -12.09 2.34
C LYS A 131 34.70 -12.76 1.48
N ILE A 132 35.11 -13.28 0.31
CA ILE A 132 34.22 -14.08 -0.54
C ILE A 132 33.96 -15.39 0.19
N ILE A 133 32.69 -15.65 0.53
CA ILE A 133 32.28 -16.96 1.05
C ILE A 133 32.02 -17.83 -0.16
N GLN A 134 32.97 -18.72 -0.47
CA GLN A 134 32.75 -19.78 -1.43
C GLN A 134 31.98 -20.89 -0.72
N ILE A 135 30.76 -21.16 -1.18
CA ILE A 135 29.94 -22.28 -0.73
C ILE A 135 30.03 -23.32 -1.83
N ASP A 136 30.68 -24.45 -1.53
CA ASP A 136 30.71 -25.58 -2.44
C ASP A 136 29.38 -26.34 -2.36
N LEU A 137 28.96 -26.92 -3.49
CA LEU A 137 27.72 -27.69 -3.54
C LEU A 137 27.84 -28.97 -2.71
N ASN A 138 26.81 -29.26 -1.93
CA ASN A 138 26.70 -30.53 -1.24
C ASN A 138 26.24 -31.63 -2.21
N GLU A 139 26.65 -32.89 -1.99
CA GLU A 139 26.25 -34.05 -2.82
C GLU A 139 24.72 -34.18 -2.93
N ALA A 140 24.00 -33.82 -1.85
CA ALA A 140 22.55 -33.79 -1.82
C ALA A 140 21.95 -32.77 -2.79
N GLU A 141 22.57 -31.60 -2.94
CA GLU A 141 22.11 -30.52 -3.82
C GLU A 141 22.34 -30.88 -5.28
N VAL A 142 23.49 -31.47 -5.61
CA VAL A 142 23.78 -32.01 -6.95
C VAL A 142 22.75 -33.04 -7.35
N LYS A 143 22.41 -33.97 -6.46
CA LYS A 143 21.40 -35.01 -6.71
C LYS A 143 20.00 -34.44 -6.90
N ASN A 144 19.62 -33.42 -6.11
CA ASN A 144 18.35 -32.74 -6.26
C ASN A 144 18.25 -31.96 -7.57
N HIS A 145 19.34 -31.29 -7.96
CA HIS A 145 19.43 -30.59 -9.23
C HIS A 145 19.29 -31.57 -10.42
N GLN A 146 19.96 -32.72 -10.38
CA GLN A 146 19.85 -33.72 -11.44
C GLN A 146 18.43 -34.31 -11.54
N ARG A 147 17.78 -34.58 -10.40
CA ARG A 147 16.35 -34.97 -10.37
C ARG A 147 15.44 -33.90 -10.97
N TYR A 148 15.76 -32.63 -10.77
CA TYR A 148 15.00 -31.52 -11.33
C TYR A 148 15.17 -31.45 -12.85
N LEU A 149 16.40 -31.60 -13.35
CA LEU A 149 16.67 -31.68 -14.79
C LEU A 149 15.95 -32.86 -15.46
N GLU A 150 15.92 -34.04 -14.81
CA GLU A 150 15.17 -35.21 -15.30
C GLU A 150 13.65 -34.97 -15.35
N LYS A 151 13.10 -34.24 -14.37
CA LYS A 151 11.67 -33.85 -14.41
C LYS A 151 11.41 -32.89 -15.56
N LEU A 152 12.28 -31.90 -15.76
CA LEU A 152 12.15 -30.93 -16.84
C LEU A 152 12.28 -31.58 -18.22
N SER A 153 13.20 -32.53 -18.40
CA SER A 153 13.36 -33.23 -19.69
C SER A 153 12.14 -34.08 -20.02
N LYS A 154 11.54 -34.76 -19.02
CA LYS A 154 10.28 -35.51 -19.17
C LYS A 154 9.11 -34.62 -19.56
N VAL A 155 8.98 -33.44 -18.97
CA VAL A 155 7.92 -32.47 -19.30
C VAL A 155 8.15 -31.86 -20.69
N SER A 156 9.39 -31.52 -21.01
CA SER A 156 9.76 -30.81 -22.25
C SER A 156 9.89 -31.74 -23.48
N LYS A 157 9.96 -33.07 -23.28
CA LYS A 157 10.25 -34.07 -24.34
C LYS A 157 11.49 -33.73 -25.17
N LYS A 158 12.44 -33.01 -24.58
CA LYS A 158 13.70 -32.58 -25.20
C LYS A 158 14.84 -32.90 -24.25
N ASP A 159 15.97 -33.26 -24.84
CA ASP A 159 17.19 -33.49 -24.08
C ASP A 159 17.80 -32.12 -23.70
N LEU A 160 18.00 -31.90 -22.40
CA LEU A 160 18.48 -30.63 -21.85
C LEU A 160 19.97 -30.74 -21.57
N LYS A 161 20.78 -29.91 -22.23
CA LYS A 161 22.20 -29.72 -21.90
C LYS A 161 22.31 -28.55 -20.93
N TRP A 162 22.60 -28.87 -19.67
CA TRP A 162 22.90 -27.92 -18.59
C TRP A 162 24.41 -27.84 -18.38
#